data_AF-A0A1J0LMI7-F1
#
_entry.id   AF-A0A1J0LMI7-F1
#
_cell.length_a   1.000
_cell.length_b   1.000
_cell.length_c   1.000
_cell.angle_alpha   90.00
_cell.angle_beta   90.00
_cell.angle_gamma   90.00
#
_symmetry.space_group_name_H-M   'P 1'
#
loop_
_entity.id
_entity.type
_entity.pdbx_description
1 polymer ?
#
loop_
_entity_poly.entity_id
_entity_poly.type
_entity_poly.pdbx_seq_one_letter_code
_entity_poly.pdbx_strand_id
1 'polypeptide(L)'
;MRIFKLIIVFFTITLLMIQCSEDESIIRDITTNLPPTASSLNISGAPVVGQILKGNYTYTDKEGDQENGSEYKWYRADNNTGLNRIEIPNATDTVYTVTDADVSKFLSFEVTPKQIDSQKGETMLSNYVGQVNDNSSISQSMITVYQVNNGEITDPFNYNVIGELYEAQQDIAKHNEIWDLVKKSVPDSYINRIAEFKIFWGVTDGRKLGYVEANSDLTVWNFAMAIDYAYPDGVFDEAGTLETTLHEFAHILTLNDTQVDEEISVGNCDNYFPDYPKEGFARYGCSFTDSYINQYYVPFWENIWNAAQNNGLINSEVEYFSNTYPEEFITSYAGTTPSEDLAETYIAYILNQNSLKPIVQQKIDFFKTLPEFEQIKTETRDKLGSLAGRVSSKVSTNHRSTGAIRHGCVRIR
;
A
#
# COMPACT_ATOMS: atom_id res chain seq x y z
N MET A 1 -56.88 -32.66 -66.18
CA MET A 1 -57.97 -33.03 -67.10
C MET A 1 -59.08 -33.69 -66.29
N ARG A 2 -60.26 -33.04 -66.20
CA ARG A 2 -61.59 -33.54 -65.75
C ARG A 2 -61.71 -34.14 -64.33
N ILE A 3 -62.32 -33.42 -63.38
CA ILE A 3 -63.78 -33.36 -63.03
C ILE A 3 -64.29 -34.64 -62.37
N PHE A 4 -64.88 -34.55 -61.17
CA PHE A 4 -66.25 -35.02 -60.80
C PHE A 4 -66.51 -34.75 -59.28
N LYS A 5 -67.26 -33.67 -58.95
CA LYS A 5 -68.64 -33.63 -58.39
C LYS A 5 -68.79 -34.34 -57.03
N LEU A 6 -68.93 -33.65 -55.89
CA LEU A 6 -70.06 -32.86 -55.36
C LEU A 6 -71.37 -33.66 -55.22
N ILE A 7 -71.74 -34.03 -53.98
CA ILE A 7 -73.12 -34.21 -53.54
C ILE A 7 -73.29 -33.55 -52.17
N ILE A 8 -74.23 -32.62 -52.14
CA ILE A 8 -74.74 -31.85 -51.00
C ILE A 8 -76.07 -32.50 -50.59
N VAL A 9 -76.32 -32.69 -49.29
CA VAL A 9 -77.69 -32.83 -48.76
C VAL A 9 -77.84 -31.94 -47.53
N PHE A 10 -78.70 -30.93 -47.68
CA PHE A 10 -79.28 -30.08 -46.64
C PHE A 10 -80.26 -30.88 -45.77
N PHE A 11 -80.40 -30.55 -44.47
CA PHE A 11 -81.71 -30.25 -43.86
C PHE A 11 -81.57 -29.61 -42.46
N THR A 12 -82.59 -28.84 -42.11
CA THR A 12 -82.61 -27.66 -41.23
C THR A 12 -83.15 -27.89 -39.81
N ILE A 13 -82.53 -27.22 -38.83
CA ILE A 13 -83.07 -26.42 -37.70
C ILE A 13 -84.33 -26.91 -36.95
N THR A 14 -84.19 -27.15 -35.64
CA THR A 14 -85.15 -26.70 -34.60
C THR A 14 -84.41 -26.45 -33.27
N LEU A 15 -84.68 -25.31 -32.65
CA LEU A 15 -84.04 -24.74 -31.45
C LEU A 15 -85.04 -24.77 -30.27
N LEU A 16 -84.66 -25.33 -29.10
CA LEU A 16 -84.77 -24.74 -27.74
C LEU A 16 -84.55 -25.79 -26.61
N MET A 17 -83.55 -25.51 -25.77
CA MET A 17 -83.52 -25.59 -24.28
C MET A 17 -83.37 -26.96 -23.57
N ILE A 18 -82.19 -27.20 -22.96
CA ILE A 18 -81.92 -27.19 -21.49
C ILE A 18 -80.53 -27.81 -21.23
N GLN A 19 -79.79 -27.18 -20.29
CA GLN A 19 -78.44 -27.45 -19.81
C GLN A 19 -77.88 -28.89 -19.91
N CYS A 20 -76.60 -28.98 -20.31
CA CYS A 20 -75.55 -29.31 -19.35
C CYS A 20 -74.22 -28.71 -19.84
N SER A 21 -73.67 -27.82 -19.02
CA SER A 21 -72.29 -27.36 -19.10
C SER A 21 -71.43 -28.56 -18.74
N GLU A 22 -70.76 -29.18 -19.72
CA GLU A 22 -69.56 -29.95 -19.40
C GLU A 22 -68.46 -28.93 -19.09
N ASP A 23 -68.37 -28.66 -17.80
CA ASP A 23 -67.32 -27.96 -17.10
C ASP A 23 -65.97 -28.48 -17.62
N GLU A 24 -65.34 -27.73 -18.54
CA GLU A 24 -63.88 -27.76 -18.65
C GLU A 24 -63.37 -27.21 -17.33
N SER A 25 -63.23 -28.11 -16.36
CA SER A 25 -62.50 -27.87 -15.14
C SER A 25 -61.10 -27.46 -15.57
N ILE A 26 -60.86 -26.15 -15.63
CA ILE A 26 -59.54 -25.56 -15.62
C ILE A 26 -58.99 -25.97 -14.25
N ILE A 27 -58.34 -27.13 -14.17
CA ILE A 27 -57.42 -27.40 -13.08
C ILE A 27 -56.28 -26.41 -13.31
N ARG A 28 -56.44 -25.20 -12.76
CA ARG A 28 -55.30 -24.40 -12.35
C ARG A 28 -54.55 -25.32 -11.40
N ASP A 29 -53.43 -25.86 -11.89
CA ASP A 29 -52.42 -26.41 -11.02
C ASP A 29 -52.10 -25.31 -10.01
N ILE A 30 -52.61 -25.45 -8.78
CA ILE A 30 -52.22 -24.56 -7.69
C ILE A 30 -50.83 -25.06 -7.32
N THR A 31 -49.83 -24.65 -8.11
CA THR A 31 -48.45 -24.68 -7.67
C THR A 31 -48.41 -23.76 -6.46
N THR A 32 -48.39 -24.36 -5.26
CA THR A 32 -48.23 -23.62 -4.01
C THR A 32 -46.93 -22.83 -4.10
N ASN A 33 -47.00 -21.50 -4.05
CA ASN A 33 -45.81 -20.66 -4.06
C ASN A 33 -44.94 -21.02 -2.86
N LEU A 34 -43.67 -21.33 -3.10
CA LEU A 34 -42.75 -21.74 -2.05
C LEU A 34 -42.00 -20.53 -1.52
N PRO A 35 -41.63 -20.54 -0.23
CA PRO A 35 -40.90 -19.42 0.34
C PRO A 35 -39.47 -19.37 -0.22
N PRO A 36 -38.88 -18.17 -0.34
CA PRO A 36 -37.53 -18.02 -0.84
C PRO A 36 -36.51 -18.53 0.18
N THR A 37 -35.27 -18.69 -0.26
CA THR A 37 -34.15 -19.17 0.55
C THR A 37 -32.98 -18.19 0.51
N ALA A 38 -32.28 -18.06 1.63
CA ALA A 38 -31.02 -17.33 1.73
C ALA A 38 -29.87 -18.31 1.94
N SER A 39 -28.79 -18.15 1.19
CA SER A 39 -27.61 -19.01 1.28
C SER A 39 -26.31 -18.20 1.16
N SER A 40 -25.16 -18.84 1.37
CA SER A 40 -23.83 -18.21 1.23
C SER A 40 -23.59 -16.96 2.09
N LEU A 41 -24.23 -16.89 3.26
CA LEU A 41 -24.13 -15.75 4.17
C LEU A 41 -22.69 -15.53 4.62
N ASN A 42 -22.17 -14.31 4.43
CA ASN A 42 -20.87 -13.89 4.93
C ASN A 42 -20.87 -12.40 5.24
N ILE A 43 -19.85 -11.95 5.98
CA ILE A 43 -19.61 -10.53 6.24
C ILE A 43 -18.29 -10.15 5.57
N SER A 44 -18.32 -9.03 4.85
CA SER A 44 -17.13 -8.37 4.27
C SER A 44 -16.85 -7.05 4.98
N GLY A 45 -15.61 -6.58 4.93
CA GLY A 45 -15.14 -5.45 5.72
C GLY A 45 -14.44 -5.91 7.00
N ALA A 46 -13.76 -4.98 7.67
CA ALA A 46 -12.97 -5.30 8.85
C ALA A 46 -13.73 -5.00 10.16
N PRO A 47 -13.69 -5.91 11.15
CA PRO A 47 -14.32 -5.70 12.44
C PRO A 47 -13.48 -4.72 13.29
N VAL A 48 -13.50 -3.44 12.96
CA VAL A 48 -12.76 -2.38 13.66
C VAL A 48 -13.68 -1.19 13.84
N VAL A 49 -13.65 -0.56 15.02
CA VAL A 49 -14.46 0.64 15.31
C VAL A 49 -14.33 1.69 14.20
N GLY A 50 -15.46 2.22 13.74
CA GLY A 50 -15.57 3.22 12.68
C GLY A 50 -15.67 2.64 11.27
N GLN A 51 -15.38 1.35 11.06
CA GLN A 51 -15.46 0.70 9.75
C GLN A 51 -16.86 0.21 9.41
N ILE A 52 -17.13 0.05 8.11
CA ILE A 52 -18.38 -0.51 7.60
C ILE A 52 -18.19 -1.99 7.31
N LEU A 53 -19.02 -2.81 7.95
CA LEU A 53 -19.23 -4.20 7.59
C LEU A 53 -20.41 -4.29 6.63
N LYS A 54 -20.30 -5.17 5.62
CA LYS A 54 -21.38 -5.48 4.69
C LYS A 54 -21.74 -6.94 4.78
N GLY A 55 -23.01 -7.22 5.11
CA GLY A 55 -23.62 -8.53 5.05
C GLY A 55 -23.95 -8.91 3.61
N ASN A 56 -23.45 -10.07 3.18
CA ASN A 56 -23.67 -10.61 1.84
C ASN A 56 -24.44 -11.93 1.96
N TYR A 57 -25.35 -12.19 1.03
CA TYR A 57 -26.08 -13.45 0.91
C TYR A 57 -26.57 -13.65 -0.54
N THR A 58 -26.93 -14.88 -0.86
CA THR A 58 -27.59 -15.26 -2.12
C THR A 58 -29.06 -15.55 -1.85
N TYR A 59 -29.93 -14.74 -2.42
CA TYR A 59 -31.36 -15.01 -2.51
C TYR A 59 -31.63 -16.06 -3.59
N THR A 60 -32.49 -17.02 -3.33
CA THR A 60 -32.95 -17.99 -4.33
C THR A 60 -34.40 -18.33 -4.07
N ASP A 61 -35.21 -18.24 -5.12
CA ASP A 61 -36.58 -18.71 -5.12
C ASP A 61 -36.76 -19.81 -6.17
N LYS A 62 -37.61 -20.80 -5.89
CA LYS A 62 -37.77 -21.98 -6.76
C LYS A 62 -38.64 -21.68 -7.98
N GLU A 63 -39.61 -20.79 -7.82
CA GLU A 63 -40.52 -20.33 -8.86
C GLU A 63 -39.93 -19.15 -9.66
N GLY A 64 -38.85 -18.55 -9.14
CA GLY A 64 -38.13 -17.44 -9.75
C GLY A 64 -38.65 -16.07 -9.33
N ASP A 65 -39.40 -15.99 -8.23
CA ASP A 65 -39.93 -14.75 -7.68
C ASP A 65 -38.81 -13.81 -7.24
N GLN A 66 -38.92 -12.54 -7.61
CA GLN A 66 -37.93 -11.52 -7.27
C GLN A 66 -37.95 -11.21 -5.78
N GLU A 67 -36.77 -10.92 -5.23
CA GLU A 67 -36.61 -10.42 -3.88
C GLU A 67 -37.24 -9.03 -3.72
N ASN A 68 -38.00 -8.85 -2.64
CA ASN A 68 -38.53 -7.55 -2.24
C ASN A 68 -38.76 -7.45 -0.73
N GLY A 69 -38.02 -6.54 -0.09
CA GLY A 69 -38.23 -6.20 1.32
C GLY A 69 -37.72 -7.24 2.31
N SER A 70 -36.62 -7.94 1.98
CA SER A 70 -35.88 -8.77 2.93
C SER A 70 -35.48 -7.98 4.17
N GLU A 71 -35.50 -8.64 5.32
CA GLU A 71 -35.29 -8.01 6.62
C GLU A 71 -33.90 -8.38 7.16
N TYR A 72 -33.22 -7.41 7.78
CA TYR A 72 -31.84 -7.57 8.24
C TYR A 72 -31.69 -7.21 9.71
N LYS A 73 -30.77 -7.91 10.37
CA LYS A 73 -30.33 -7.59 11.73
C LYS A 73 -28.84 -7.83 11.89
N TRP A 74 -28.23 -7.08 12.81
CA TRP A 74 -26.88 -7.31 13.28
C TRP A 74 -26.86 -7.69 14.75
N TYR A 75 -25.91 -8.54 15.11
CA TYR A 75 -25.73 -9.00 16.48
C TYR A 75 -24.28 -8.86 16.91
N ARG A 76 -24.07 -8.68 18.21
CA ARG A 76 -22.77 -8.78 18.88
C ARG A 76 -22.76 -9.94 19.88
N ALA A 77 -21.63 -10.62 20.02
CA ALA A 77 -21.43 -11.76 20.92
C ALA A 77 -20.06 -11.73 21.59
N ASP A 78 -19.90 -12.49 22.66
CA ASP A 78 -18.65 -12.56 23.45
C ASP A 78 -17.59 -13.47 22.84
N ASN A 79 -17.95 -14.33 21.87
CA ASN A 79 -17.03 -15.21 21.16
C ASN A 79 -17.51 -15.54 19.74
N ASN A 80 -16.69 -16.27 18.98
CA ASN A 80 -16.97 -16.69 17.61
C ASN A 80 -18.06 -17.78 17.47
N THR A 81 -18.67 -18.25 18.57
CA THR A 81 -19.77 -19.22 18.55
C THR A 81 -21.11 -18.61 18.99
N GLY A 82 -21.15 -17.32 19.32
CA GLY A 82 -22.37 -16.61 19.67
C GLY A 82 -22.75 -16.62 21.14
N LEU A 83 -21.79 -16.84 22.04
CA LEU A 83 -22.03 -16.73 23.49
C LEU A 83 -22.54 -15.33 23.84
N ASN A 84 -23.61 -15.27 24.65
CA ASN A 84 -24.26 -14.02 25.08
C ASN A 84 -24.61 -13.08 23.91
N ARG A 85 -25.07 -13.64 22.78
CA ARG A 85 -25.50 -12.85 21.62
C ARG A 85 -26.59 -11.84 22.01
N ILE A 86 -26.39 -10.58 21.62
CA ILE A 86 -27.34 -9.48 21.78
C ILE A 86 -27.56 -8.80 20.42
N GLU A 87 -28.82 -8.50 20.10
CA GLU A 87 -29.19 -7.72 18.90
C GLU A 87 -28.71 -6.28 19.03
N ILE A 88 -28.16 -5.73 17.95
CA ILE A 88 -27.72 -4.34 17.88
C ILE A 88 -28.93 -3.48 17.44
N PRO A 89 -29.44 -2.58 18.31
CA PRO A 89 -30.64 -1.83 18.00
C PRO A 89 -30.49 -0.96 16.75
N ASN A 90 -31.53 -0.96 15.90
CA ASN A 90 -31.63 -0.17 14.66
C ASN A 90 -30.62 -0.52 13.54
N ALA A 91 -29.81 -1.57 13.69
CA ALA A 91 -28.93 -2.06 12.64
C ALA A 91 -29.72 -2.95 11.66
N THR A 92 -30.54 -2.31 10.82
CA THR A 92 -31.53 -2.97 9.94
C THR A 92 -31.17 -2.93 8.45
N ASP A 93 -29.96 -2.46 8.11
CA ASP A 93 -29.44 -2.42 6.74
C ASP A 93 -28.46 -3.57 6.49
N THR A 94 -28.17 -3.84 5.21
CA THR A 94 -27.09 -4.77 4.81
C THR A 94 -25.70 -4.24 5.16
N VAL A 95 -25.59 -2.98 5.59
CA VAL A 95 -24.35 -2.33 6.02
C VAL A 95 -24.44 -1.96 7.49
N TYR A 96 -23.34 -2.11 8.22
CA TYR A 96 -23.25 -1.76 9.65
C TYR A 96 -21.93 -1.07 9.95
N THR A 97 -21.99 0.12 10.55
CA THR A 97 -20.80 0.81 11.05
C THR A 97 -20.47 0.31 12.44
N VAL A 98 -19.27 -0.26 12.61
CA VAL A 98 -18.78 -0.79 13.89
C VAL A 98 -18.60 0.36 14.89
N THR A 99 -19.06 0.15 16.12
CA THR A 99 -19.07 1.16 17.19
C THR A 99 -18.13 0.77 18.33
N ASP A 100 -17.77 1.71 19.20
CA ASP A 100 -16.98 1.43 20.41
C ASP A 100 -17.59 0.33 21.29
N ALA A 101 -18.92 0.19 21.27
CA ALA A 101 -19.62 -0.81 22.05
C ALA A 101 -19.47 -2.25 21.50
N ASP A 102 -18.86 -2.38 20.32
CA ASP A 102 -18.51 -3.66 19.70
C ASP A 102 -17.09 -4.11 20.03
N VAL A 103 -16.23 -3.26 20.61
CA VAL A 103 -14.84 -3.61 20.95
C VAL A 103 -14.77 -4.89 21.77
N SER A 104 -13.81 -5.75 21.41
CA SER A 104 -13.62 -7.08 21.99
C SER A 104 -14.77 -8.07 21.77
N LYS A 105 -15.78 -7.72 20.96
CA LYS A 105 -16.90 -8.60 20.59
C LYS A 105 -16.72 -9.23 19.22
N PHE A 106 -17.65 -10.10 18.86
CA PHE A 106 -17.78 -10.71 17.56
C PHE A 106 -19.14 -10.33 16.96
N LEU A 107 -19.17 -10.00 15.67
CA LEU A 107 -20.35 -9.49 14.97
C LEU A 107 -20.91 -10.54 14.01
N SER A 108 -22.23 -10.64 13.89
CA SER A 108 -22.91 -11.50 12.90
C SER A 108 -24.06 -10.78 12.22
N PHE A 109 -24.36 -11.19 11.00
CA PHE A 109 -25.42 -10.65 10.15
C PHE A 109 -26.52 -11.68 9.97
N GLU A 110 -27.77 -11.25 10.08
CA GLU A 110 -28.95 -12.07 9.89
C GLU A 110 -29.80 -11.52 8.76
N VAL A 111 -30.37 -12.42 7.96
CA VAL A 111 -31.32 -12.09 6.91
C VAL A 111 -32.54 -13.02 6.96
N THR A 112 -33.71 -12.42 6.78
CA THR A 112 -34.95 -13.13 6.43
C THR A 112 -35.32 -12.74 5.00
N PRO A 113 -35.11 -13.63 4.01
CA PRO A 113 -35.40 -13.30 2.62
C PRO A 113 -36.92 -13.17 2.43
N LYS A 114 -37.32 -12.20 1.62
CA LYS A 114 -38.73 -11.93 1.34
C LYS A 114 -38.91 -11.70 -0.15
N GLN A 115 -39.92 -12.36 -0.71
CA GLN A 115 -40.22 -12.25 -2.14
C GLN A 115 -41.30 -11.21 -2.43
N ILE A 116 -41.53 -10.94 -3.71
CA ILE A 116 -42.42 -9.88 -4.20
C ILE A 116 -43.86 -9.95 -3.67
N ASP A 117 -44.38 -11.15 -3.39
CA ASP A 117 -45.72 -11.38 -2.83
C ASP A 117 -45.79 -11.29 -1.29
N SER A 118 -44.69 -10.89 -0.66
CA SER A 118 -44.48 -10.80 0.78
C SER A 118 -44.38 -12.11 1.57
N GLN A 119 -44.32 -13.27 0.92
CA GLN A 119 -43.94 -14.51 1.60
C GLN A 119 -42.47 -14.46 2.05
N LYS A 120 -42.20 -15.03 3.23
CA LYS A 120 -40.88 -15.01 3.88
C LYS A 120 -40.25 -16.40 3.89
N GLY A 121 -38.96 -16.44 3.68
CA GLY A 121 -38.12 -17.61 3.88
C GLY A 121 -37.72 -17.83 5.34
N GLU A 122 -36.93 -18.88 5.54
CA GLU A 122 -36.27 -19.12 6.82
C GLU A 122 -35.22 -18.05 7.11
N THR A 123 -35.16 -17.62 8.38
CA THR A 123 -34.13 -16.70 8.85
C THR A 123 -32.79 -17.40 8.95
N MET A 124 -31.76 -16.79 8.35
CA MET A 124 -30.41 -17.33 8.33
C MET A 124 -29.43 -16.36 9.00
N LEU A 125 -28.49 -16.91 9.77
CA LEU A 125 -27.44 -16.17 10.47
C LEU A 125 -26.07 -16.50 9.86
N SER A 126 -25.24 -15.48 9.64
CA SER A 126 -23.86 -15.65 9.20
C SER A 126 -22.98 -16.25 10.30
N ASN A 127 -21.78 -16.70 9.92
CA ASN A 127 -20.70 -16.87 10.87
C ASN A 127 -20.34 -15.52 11.51
N TYR A 128 -19.73 -15.58 12.69
CA TYR A 128 -19.24 -14.39 13.39
C TYR A 128 -17.90 -13.92 12.83
N VAL A 129 -17.72 -12.59 12.73
CA VAL A 129 -16.45 -11.93 12.42
C VAL A 129 -15.97 -11.11 13.62
N GLY A 130 -14.68 -11.12 13.88
CA GLY A 130 -14.06 -10.52 15.08
C GLY A 130 -12.80 -11.29 15.46
N GLN A 131 -12.14 -10.98 16.57
CA GLN A 131 -12.53 -10.02 17.61
C GLN A 131 -12.46 -8.57 17.11
N VAL A 132 -13.46 -7.74 17.45
CA VAL A 132 -13.49 -6.33 17.05
C VAL A 132 -12.39 -5.58 17.78
N ASN A 133 -11.51 -4.93 17.04
CA ASN A 133 -10.45 -4.11 17.61
C ASN A 133 -10.93 -2.68 17.83
N ASP A 134 -10.45 -2.07 18.93
CA ASP A 134 -10.57 -0.63 19.09
C ASP A 134 -9.66 0.09 18.08
N ASN A 135 -9.96 1.36 17.83
CA ASN A 135 -9.09 2.21 17.02
C ASN A 135 -7.82 2.65 17.79
N SER A 136 -7.57 2.11 18.99
CA SER A 136 -6.47 2.53 19.88
C SER A 136 -5.16 1.78 19.63
N SER A 137 -5.08 0.91 18.63
CA SER A 137 -3.92 0.02 18.45
C SER A 137 -3.54 -0.28 17.00
N ILE A 138 -3.86 0.62 16.05
CA ILE A 138 -3.27 0.57 14.71
C ILE A 138 -2.10 1.56 14.65
N SER A 139 -0.95 1.11 15.16
CA SER A 139 0.37 1.65 14.83
C SER A 139 0.76 1.25 13.39
N GLN A 140 -0.13 1.44 12.42
CA GLN A 140 0.13 1.08 11.04
C GLN A 140 0.15 2.34 10.19
N SER A 141 1.34 2.91 10.08
CA SER A 141 1.67 3.89 9.05
C SER A 141 1.54 3.27 7.65
N MET A 142 1.82 1.98 7.51
CA MET A 142 1.74 1.26 6.25
C MET A 142 0.29 1.09 5.78
N ILE A 143 -0.04 1.59 4.59
CA ILE A 143 -1.42 1.54 4.06
C ILE A 143 -1.59 0.49 2.97
N THR A 144 -0.59 0.30 2.09
CA THR A 144 -0.71 -0.59 0.93
C THR A 144 0.64 -1.19 0.53
N VAL A 145 0.63 -2.44 0.08
CA VAL A 145 1.78 -3.12 -0.54
C VAL A 145 1.43 -3.60 -1.93
N TYR A 146 2.29 -3.31 -2.88
CA TYR A 146 2.28 -3.82 -4.25
C TYR A 146 3.43 -4.80 -4.43
N GLN A 147 3.18 -5.91 -5.12
CA GLN A 147 4.29 -6.71 -5.68
C GLN A 147 4.74 -6.05 -6.98
N VAL A 148 6.05 -6.09 -7.25
CA VAL A 148 6.64 -5.53 -8.46
C VAL A 148 7.12 -6.69 -9.34
N ASN A 149 6.57 -6.78 -10.56
CA ASN A 149 6.90 -7.82 -11.53
C ASN A 149 7.30 -7.17 -12.85
N ASN A 150 8.55 -7.38 -13.28
CA ASN A 150 9.10 -6.79 -14.51
C ASN A 150 8.90 -5.27 -14.57
N GLY A 151 9.09 -4.59 -13.43
CA GLY A 151 8.89 -3.15 -13.29
C GLY A 151 7.44 -2.69 -13.15
N GLU A 152 6.44 -3.56 -13.23
CA GLU A 152 5.03 -3.16 -13.05
C GLU A 152 4.47 -3.60 -11.69
N ILE A 153 3.66 -2.75 -11.06
CA ILE A 153 2.99 -3.06 -9.80
C ILE A 153 1.70 -3.86 -10.03
N THR A 154 1.43 -4.83 -9.14
CA THR A 154 0.25 -5.71 -9.21
C THR A 154 -1.00 -5.10 -8.60
N ASP A 155 -2.08 -5.88 -8.47
CA ASP A 155 -3.14 -5.56 -7.51
C ASP A 155 -2.55 -5.51 -6.09
N PRO A 156 -2.95 -4.52 -5.27
CA PRO A 156 -2.36 -4.32 -3.95
C PRO A 156 -2.91 -5.28 -2.90
N PHE A 157 -2.05 -5.62 -1.93
CA PHE A 157 -2.48 -5.99 -0.60
C PHE A 157 -2.72 -4.72 0.22
N ASN A 158 -3.95 -4.54 0.70
CA ASN A 158 -4.36 -3.39 1.48
C ASN A 158 -4.42 -3.74 2.96
N TYR A 159 -3.71 -2.96 3.78
CA TYR A 159 -3.83 -3.05 5.22
C TYR A 159 -5.19 -2.52 5.67
N ASN A 160 -5.64 -3.01 6.82
CA ASN A 160 -6.89 -2.56 7.39
C ASN A 160 -6.69 -1.19 8.06
N VAL A 161 -6.91 -0.12 7.30
CA VAL A 161 -6.72 1.27 7.72
C VAL A 161 -8.01 2.07 7.62
N ILE A 162 -8.10 3.22 8.31
CA ILE A 162 -9.32 4.01 8.45
C ILE A 162 -9.07 5.51 8.22
N GLY A 163 -10.14 6.29 8.04
CA GLY A 163 -10.05 7.75 7.92
C GLY A 163 -9.19 8.21 6.75
N GLU A 164 -8.32 9.20 6.96
CA GLU A 164 -7.43 9.75 5.92
C GLU A 164 -6.49 8.67 5.32
N LEU A 165 -6.08 7.67 6.11
CA LEU A 165 -5.28 6.55 5.61
C LEU A 165 -6.06 5.67 4.62
N TYR A 166 -7.35 5.47 4.88
CA TYR A 166 -8.23 4.75 3.97
C TYR A 166 -8.47 5.55 2.70
N GLU A 167 -8.74 6.85 2.81
CA GLU A 167 -8.87 7.73 1.63
C GLU A 167 -7.61 7.70 0.76
N ALA A 168 -6.43 7.79 1.38
CA ALA A 168 -5.15 7.66 0.70
C ALA A 168 -4.97 6.29 0.05
N GLN A 169 -5.31 5.20 0.76
CA GLN A 169 -5.23 3.82 0.25
C GLN A 169 -6.09 3.61 -1.01
N GLN A 170 -7.25 4.27 -1.10
CA GLN A 170 -8.14 4.13 -2.26
C GLN A 170 -7.68 4.93 -3.49
N ASP A 171 -6.71 5.85 -3.35
CA ASP A 171 -6.24 6.71 -4.44
C ASP A 171 -5.15 6.02 -5.30
N ILE A 172 -5.56 4.97 -6.00
CA ILE A 172 -4.70 4.15 -6.86
C ILE A 172 -4.03 5.00 -7.97
N ALA A 173 -4.66 6.11 -8.39
CA ALA A 173 -4.06 7.02 -9.36
C ALA A 173 -2.80 7.67 -8.79
N LYS A 174 -2.84 8.16 -7.55
CA LYS A 174 -1.65 8.71 -6.88
C LYS A 174 -0.56 7.67 -6.66
N HIS A 175 -0.92 6.44 -6.31
CA HIS A 175 0.05 5.35 -6.15
C HIS A 175 0.79 5.07 -7.45
N ASN A 176 0.06 5.00 -8.57
CA ASN A 176 0.66 4.84 -9.90
C ASN A 176 1.54 6.03 -10.30
N GLU A 177 1.12 7.27 -10.01
CA GLU A 177 1.91 8.47 -10.31
C GLU A 177 3.23 8.50 -9.53
N ILE A 178 3.23 8.07 -8.26
CA ILE A 178 4.47 7.87 -7.48
C ILE A 178 5.33 6.77 -8.11
N TRP A 179 4.73 5.60 -8.40
CA TRP A 179 5.46 4.47 -8.98
C TRP A 179 6.08 4.80 -10.35
N ASP A 180 5.38 5.56 -11.19
CA ASP A 180 5.91 6.03 -12.47
C ASP A 180 7.13 6.93 -12.30
N LEU A 181 7.19 7.73 -11.24
CA LEU A 181 8.39 8.50 -10.90
C LEU A 181 9.53 7.59 -10.40
N VAL A 182 9.23 6.55 -9.63
CA VAL A 182 10.20 5.51 -9.25
C VAL A 182 10.79 4.85 -10.49
N LYS A 183 9.96 4.39 -11.42
CA LYS A 183 10.40 3.79 -12.70
C LYS A 183 11.27 4.72 -13.55
N LYS A 184 10.99 6.03 -13.54
CA LYS A 184 11.82 7.02 -14.25
C LYS A 184 13.17 7.27 -13.57
N SER A 185 13.23 7.12 -12.26
CA SER A 185 14.41 7.43 -11.45
C SER A 185 15.38 6.26 -11.37
N VAL A 186 14.86 5.04 -11.37
CA VAL A 186 15.62 3.79 -11.26
C VAL A 186 15.99 3.25 -12.66
N PRO A 187 17.27 2.87 -12.90
CA PRO A 187 17.67 2.21 -14.14
C PRO A 187 16.95 0.89 -14.38
N ASP A 188 16.74 0.51 -15.64
CA ASP A 188 16.01 -0.70 -16.04
C ASP A 188 16.71 -1.97 -15.54
N SER A 189 18.05 -1.95 -15.46
CA SER A 189 18.83 -3.06 -14.89
C SER A 189 18.61 -3.26 -13.39
N TYR A 190 18.09 -2.25 -12.68
CA TYR A 190 17.87 -2.27 -11.24
C TYR A 190 16.40 -2.38 -10.83
N ILE A 191 15.44 -2.12 -11.73
CA ILE A 191 14.02 -2.11 -11.35
C ILE A 191 13.53 -3.45 -10.78
N ASN A 192 14.05 -4.56 -11.29
CA ASN A 192 13.69 -5.91 -10.82
C ASN A 192 14.33 -6.28 -9.47
N ARG A 193 15.19 -5.41 -8.93
CA ARG A 193 15.67 -5.53 -7.55
C ARG A 193 14.67 -4.98 -6.54
N ILE A 194 13.64 -4.26 -6.99
CA ILE A 194 12.52 -3.87 -6.15
C ILE A 194 11.48 -4.98 -6.25
N ALA A 195 11.26 -5.72 -5.16
CA ALA A 195 10.27 -6.80 -5.07
C ALA A 195 8.90 -6.28 -4.63
N GLU A 196 8.90 -5.34 -3.68
CA GLU A 196 7.68 -4.72 -3.17
C GLU A 196 7.76 -3.20 -3.25
N PHE A 197 6.67 -2.59 -3.68
CA PHE A 197 6.45 -1.15 -3.57
C PHE A 197 5.39 -0.87 -2.50
N LYS A 198 5.74 -0.05 -1.53
CA LYS A 198 4.95 0.17 -0.30
C LYS A 198 4.51 1.62 -0.22
N ILE A 199 3.24 1.82 0.09
CA ILE A 199 2.71 3.15 0.41
C ILE A 199 2.43 3.18 1.92
N PHE A 200 2.90 4.24 2.56
CA PHE A 200 2.65 4.50 3.97
C PHE A 200 2.34 5.97 4.23
N TRP A 201 1.99 6.27 5.47
CA TRP A 201 1.73 7.60 5.98
C TRP A 201 2.89 8.05 6.87
N GLY A 202 3.67 8.99 6.37
CA GLY A 202 4.94 9.40 6.95
C GLY A 202 4.81 10.07 8.31
N VAL A 203 3.79 10.91 8.52
CA VAL A 203 3.58 11.60 9.81
C VAL A 203 3.46 10.60 10.97
N THR A 204 2.85 9.44 10.75
CA THR A 204 2.69 8.40 11.78
C THR A 204 3.88 7.42 11.83
N ASP A 205 4.76 7.41 10.80
CA ASP A 205 6.00 6.60 10.76
C ASP A 205 7.25 7.36 11.22
N GLY A 206 7.11 8.23 12.23
CA GLY A 206 8.26 9.02 12.71
C GLY A 206 8.73 10.10 11.72
N ARG A 207 7.87 10.51 10.78
CA ARG A 207 8.12 11.57 9.77
C ARG A 207 9.12 11.19 8.68
N LYS A 208 9.15 9.93 8.27
CA LYS A 208 9.95 9.48 7.12
C LYS A 208 9.28 9.88 5.80
N LEU A 209 10.09 10.27 4.82
CA LEU A 209 9.65 10.58 3.46
C LEU A 209 9.58 9.32 2.58
N GLY A 210 10.55 8.42 2.78
CA GLY A 210 10.66 7.13 2.14
C GLY A 210 11.63 6.27 2.93
N TYR A 211 11.76 5.00 2.54
CA TYR A 211 12.84 4.13 2.98
C TYR A 211 12.94 2.92 2.05
N VAL A 212 14.13 2.31 2.00
CA VAL A 212 14.31 0.96 1.46
C VAL A 212 14.72 -0.04 2.53
N GLU A 213 14.37 -1.29 2.28
CA GLU A 213 14.68 -2.43 3.14
C GLU A 213 14.98 -3.66 2.31
N ALA A 214 16.15 -4.27 2.49
CA ALA A 214 16.43 -5.57 1.90
C ALA A 214 15.46 -6.63 2.44
N ASN A 215 15.15 -7.63 1.62
CA ASN A 215 14.36 -8.78 2.06
C ASN A 215 15.24 -9.77 2.83
N SER A 216 14.97 -11.08 2.72
CA SER A 216 15.74 -12.11 3.42
C SER A 216 17.20 -12.20 2.99
N ASP A 217 17.52 -11.66 1.81
CA ASP A 217 18.88 -11.49 1.29
C ASP A 217 18.97 -10.10 0.62
N LEU A 218 20.19 -9.61 0.43
CA LEU A 218 20.46 -8.29 -0.16
C LEU A 218 20.25 -8.22 -1.69
N THR A 219 19.71 -9.27 -2.31
CA THR A 219 19.51 -9.33 -3.77
C THR A 219 18.32 -8.48 -4.19
N VAL A 220 17.24 -8.50 -3.38
CA VAL A 220 15.97 -7.82 -3.62
C VAL A 220 15.51 -7.00 -2.41
N TRP A 221 14.80 -5.90 -2.70
CA TRP A 221 14.51 -4.82 -1.76
C TRP A 221 13.03 -4.43 -1.83
N ASN A 222 12.54 -3.92 -0.71
CA ASN A 222 11.27 -3.26 -0.58
C ASN A 222 11.49 -1.76 -0.64
N PHE A 223 10.71 -1.07 -1.46
CA PHE A 223 10.77 0.37 -1.63
C PHE A 223 9.49 1.00 -1.07
N ALA A 224 9.62 1.86 -0.06
CA ALA A 224 8.49 2.49 0.59
C ALA A 224 8.48 4.00 0.37
N MET A 225 7.31 4.56 0.07
CA MET A 225 7.10 6.00 -0.11
C MET A 225 5.93 6.50 0.74
N ALA A 226 6.13 7.64 1.40
CA ALA A 226 5.10 8.29 2.19
C ALA A 226 4.16 9.13 1.31
N ILE A 227 2.89 8.77 1.22
CA ILE A 227 1.94 9.43 0.32
C ILE A 227 1.58 10.86 0.75
N ASP A 228 1.53 11.12 2.06
CA ASP A 228 1.29 12.44 2.65
C ASP A 228 2.42 13.43 2.35
N TYR A 229 3.66 12.95 2.21
CA TYR A 229 4.80 13.77 1.81
C TYR A 229 4.97 13.87 0.29
N ALA A 230 4.54 12.86 -0.47
CA ALA A 230 4.46 12.95 -1.92
C ALA A 230 3.36 13.92 -2.37
N TYR A 231 2.28 14.06 -1.59
CA TYR A 231 1.14 14.95 -1.87
C TYR A 231 0.89 15.95 -0.74
N PRO A 232 1.83 16.86 -0.44
CA PRO A 232 1.57 17.91 0.54
C PRO A 232 0.37 18.75 0.07
N ASP A 233 -0.61 18.93 0.96
CA ASP A 233 -1.87 19.61 0.67
C ASP A 233 -2.63 19.05 -0.54
N GLY A 234 -2.42 17.76 -0.86
CA GLY A 234 -3.07 17.04 -1.95
C GLY A 234 -2.49 17.27 -3.35
N VAL A 235 -1.36 17.99 -3.47
CA VAL A 235 -0.69 18.29 -4.75
C VAL A 235 0.60 17.49 -4.86
N PHE A 236 0.84 16.82 -5.98
CA PHE A 236 2.05 16.01 -6.16
C PHE A 236 3.31 16.87 -6.14
N ASP A 237 4.16 16.68 -5.12
CA ASP A 237 5.50 17.23 -5.07
C ASP A 237 6.46 16.33 -5.86
N GLU A 238 6.37 16.44 -7.19
CA GLU A 238 7.21 15.69 -8.14
C GLU A 238 8.72 15.90 -7.88
N ALA A 239 9.12 17.07 -7.36
CA ALA A 239 10.53 17.37 -7.09
C ALA A 239 11.02 16.72 -5.79
N GLY A 240 10.29 16.90 -4.68
CA GLY A 240 10.63 16.28 -3.41
C GLY A 240 10.54 14.76 -3.45
N THR A 241 9.55 14.22 -4.17
CA THR A 241 9.42 12.78 -4.39
C THR A 241 10.57 12.23 -5.24
N LEU A 242 11.05 12.98 -6.25
CA LEU A 242 12.23 12.60 -7.03
C LEU A 242 13.50 12.55 -6.17
N GLU A 243 13.74 13.57 -5.34
CA GLU A 243 14.91 13.61 -4.45
C GLU A 243 14.89 12.43 -3.48
N THR A 244 13.75 12.18 -2.84
CA THR A 244 13.55 11.00 -1.97
C THR A 244 13.78 9.69 -2.74
N THR A 245 13.28 9.60 -3.97
CA THR A 245 13.43 8.38 -4.77
C THR A 245 14.89 8.09 -5.14
N LEU A 246 15.62 9.13 -5.55
CA LEU A 246 17.05 9.02 -5.87
C LEU A 246 17.87 8.68 -4.63
N HIS A 247 17.51 9.24 -3.47
CA HIS A 247 18.12 8.92 -2.19
C HIS A 247 17.97 7.43 -1.87
N GLU A 248 16.74 6.93 -1.84
CA GLU A 248 16.46 5.53 -1.49
C GLU A 248 17.05 4.54 -2.49
N PHE A 249 17.06 4.89 -3.79
CA PHE A 249 17.72 4.08 -4.79
C PHE A 249 19.24 3.99 -4.58
N ALA A 250 19.90 5.04 -4.07
CA ALA A 250 21.33 4.99 -3.80
C ALA A 250 21.69 3.91 -2.76
N HIS A 251 20.83 3.68 -1.77
CA HIS A 251 20.98 2.59 -0.81
C HIS A 251 20.90 1.22 -1.51
N ILE A 252 19.89 0.99 -2.37
CA ILE A 252 19.79 -0.25 -3.17
C ILE A 252 21.03 -0.44 -4.04
N LEU A 253 21.53 0.63 -4.67
CA LEU A 253 22.69 0.58 -5.55
C LEU A 253 24.00 0.25 -4.81
N THR A 254 24.18 0.77 -3.60
CA THR A 254 25.48 0.74 -2.91
C THR A 254 25.58 -0.18 -1.71
N LEU A 255 24.47 -0.80 -1.27
CA LEU A 255 24.41 -1.70 -0.12
C LEU A 255 23.85 -3.09 -0.46
N ASN A 256 23.78 -3.45 -1.73
CA ASN A 256 23.27 -4.75 -2.16
C ASN A 256 24.29 -5.90 -2.05
N ASP A 257 23.87 -7.12 -2.41
CA ASP A 257 24.64 -8.37 -2.39
C ASP A 257 25.97 -8.36 -3.17
N THR A 258 26.17 -7.40 -4.08
CA THR A 258 27.45 -7.21 -4.79
C THR A 258 28.38 -6.20 -4.10
N GLN A 259 27.90 -5.52 -3.07
CA GLN A 259 28.58 -4.41 -2.40
C GLN A 259 28.98 -4.77 -0.97
N VAL A 260 28.20 -5.62 -0.30
CA VAL A 260 28.41 -5.99 1.09
C VAL A 260 28.13 -7.48 1.30
N ASP A 261 28.79 -8.05 2.31
CA ASP A 261 28.67 -9.42 2.75
C ASP A 261 27.96 -9.47 4.11
N GLU A 262 26.69 -9.88 4.09
CA GLU A 262 25.83 -9.96 5.28
C GLU A 262 26.25 -11.05 6.28
N GLU A 263 27.10 -11.99 5.87
CA GLU A 263 27.58 -13.07 6.75
C GLU A 263 28.73 -12.62 7.67
N ILE A 264 29.45 -11.56 7.29
CA ILE A 264 30.57 -11.03 8.05
C ILE A 264 30.06 -10.13 9.16
N SER A 265 30.33 -10.50 10.42
CA SER A 265 30.01 -9.65 11.58
C SER A 265 30.98 -8.47 11.73
N VAL A 266 30.52 -7.40 12.40
CA VAL A 266 31.30 -6.16 12.60
C VAL A 266 32.69 -6.37 13.19
N GLY A 267 32.87 -7.35 14.09
CA GLY A 267 34.17 -7.64 14.72
C GLY A 267 35.18 -8.30 13.78
N ASN A 268 34.72 -8.82 12.63
CA ASN A 268 35.53 -9.49 11.61
C ASN A 268 35.56 -8.71 10.29
N CYS A 269 35.07 -7.46 10.27
CA CYS A 269 35.06 -6.64 9.08
C CYS A 269 36.33 -5.78 8.98
N ASP A 270 37.12 -6.01 7.94
CA ASP A 270 38.33 -5.23 7.65
C ASP A 270 38.04 -3.92 6.91
N ASN A 271 36.85 -3.79 6.31
CA ASN A 271 36.42 -2.65 5.52
C ASN A 271 35.35 -1.83 6.26
N TYR A 272 34.68 -0.90 5.56
CA TYR A 272 33.52 -0.22 6.12
C TYR A 272 32.38 -1.20 6.44
N PHE A 273 31.69 -0.97 7.55
CA PHE A 273 30.54 -1.75 7.99
C PHE A 273 29.30 -0.85 8.02
N PRO A 274 28.44 -0.87 6.98
CA PRO A 274 27.27 -0.03 6.91
C PRO A 274 26.29 -0.31 8.05
N ASP A 275 25.90 0.78 8.73
CA ASP A 275 24.92 0.85 9.82
C ASP A 275 25.15 -0.10 11.00
N TYR A 276 25.65 0.47 12.10
CA TYR A 276 25.64 -0.17 13.40
C TYR A 276 24.20 -0.16 13.95
N PRO A 277 23.54 -1.31 14.12
CA PRO A 277 22.23 -1.35 14.76
C PRO A 277 22.35 -0.89 16.21
N LYS A 278 21.37 -0.12 16.68
CA LYS A 278 21.19 0.12 18.13
C LYS A 278 20.88 -1.17 18.92
N GLU A 279 20.65 -2.30 18.24
CA GLU A 279 20.17 -3.57 18.83
C GLU A 279 20.93 -4.84 18.40
N GLY A 280 22.17 -4.73 17.89
CA GLY A 280 23.09 -5.89 17.82
C GLY A 280 22.96 -6.86 16.63
N PHE A 281 22.15 -6.56 15.61
CA PHE A 281 22.15 -7.27 14.31
C PHE A 281 22.46 -6.32 13.14
N ALA A 282 23.62 -6.51 12.51
CA ALA A 282 24.01 -5.73 11.36
C ALA A 282 23.02 -5.93 10.22
N ARG A 283 22.52 -4.83 9.64
CA ARG A 283 21.49 -4.89 8.60
C ARG A 283 22.05 -5.31 7.23
N TYR A 284 23.34 -5.08 7.00
CA TYR A 284 23.97 -5.24 5.68
C TYR A 284 25.27 -6.05 5.72
N GLY A 285 26.04 -5.98 6.81
CA GLY A 285 27.31 -6.71 6.96
C GLY A 285 28.53 -5.92 6.52
N CYS A 286 29.60 -6.61 6.11
CA CYS A 286 30.88 -5.99 5.78
C CYS A 286 30.97 -5.60 4.32
N SER A 287 31.34 -4.35 4.01
CA SER A 287 31.53 -3.95 2.63
C SER A 287 32.70 -4.67 1.96
N PHE A 288 32.55 -5.00 0.67
CA PHE A 288 33.68 -5.49 -0.13
C PHE A 288 34.68 -4.36 -0.36
N THR A 289 35.96 -4.72 -0.54
CA THR A 289 37.03 -3.74 -0.72
C THR A 289 36.80 -2.83 -1.93
N ASP A 290 36.27 -3.39 -3.01
CA ASP A 290 35.94 -2.71 -4.27
C ASP A 290 34.48 -2.24 -4.35
N SER A 291 33.69 -2.35 -3.27
CA SER A 291 32.34 -1.79 -3.23
C SER A 291 32.36 -0.25 -3.32
N TYR A 292 31.29 0.31 -3.87
CA TYR A 292 31.12 1.75 -4.02
C TYR A 292 31.13 2.46 -2.66
N ILE A 293 30.45 1.88 -1.66
CA ILE A 293 30.39 2.46 -0.34
C ILE A 293 31.75 2.45 0.36
N ASN A 294 32.56 1.39 0.20
CA ASN A 294 33.91 1.35 0.78
C ASN A 294 34.87 2.32 0.07
N GLN A 295 34.82 2.35 -1.27
CA GLN A 295 35.60 3.30 -2.07
C GLN A 295 35.24 4.76 -1.79
N TYR A 296 34.01 5.03 -1.36
CA TYR A 296 33.58 6.34 -0.88
C TYR A 296 34.02 6.61 0.58
N TYR A 297 33.87 5.62 1.46
CA TYR A 297 34.22 5.74 2.88
C TYR A 297 35.70 6.04 3.11
N VAL A 298 36.61 5.31 2.45
CA VAL A 298 38.05 5.42 2.69
C VAL A 298 38.58 6.87 2.51
N PRO A 299 38.36 7.54 1.35
CA PRO A 299 38.88 8.90 1.16
C PRO A 299 38.12 9.99 1.93
N PHE A 300 36.82 9.80 2.20
CA PHE A 300 35.96 10.89 2.69
C PHE A 300 35.54 10.77 4.15
N TRP A 301 35.61 9.58 4.74
CA TRP A 301 35.06 9.32 6.07
C TRP A 301 36.05 8.69 7.05
N GLU A 302 36.98 7.85 6.60
CA GLU A 302 37.88 7.11 7.50
C GLU A 302 38.59 8.01 8.52
N ASN A 303 39.15 9.14 8.06
CA ASN A 303 39.83 10.10 8.94
C ASN A 303 38.88 10.77 9.95
N ILE A 304 37.68 11.14 9.50
CA ILE A 304 36.67 11.81 10.33
C ILE A 304 36.11 10.83 11.37
N TRP A 305 35.88 9.59 10.96
CA TRP A 305 35.43 8.50 11.81
C TRP A 305 36.47 8.15 12.89
N ASN A 306 37.73 7.95 12.49
CA ASN A 306 38.82 7.69 13.43
C ASN A 306 39.00 8.83 14.44
N ALA A 307 38.87 10.09 14.00
CA ALA A 307 38.89 11.24 14.90
C ALA A 307 37.73 11.24 15.91
N ALA A 308 36.53 10.85 15.48
CA ALA A 308 35.36 10.73 16.36
C ALA A 308 35.55 9.62 17.41
N GLN A 309 36.01 8.44 17.02
CA GLN A 309 36.28 7.32 17.94
C GLN A 309 37.34 7.69 18.98
N ASN A 310 38.39 8.41 18.57
CA ASN A 310 39.43 8.91 19.49
C ASN A 310 38.90 9.91 20.53
N ASN A 311 37.79 10.60 20.23
CA ASN A 311 37.10 11.51 21.14
C ASN A 311 36.06 10.80 22.02
N GLY A 312 36.02 9.45 22.01
CA GLY A 312 35.13 8.66 22.86
C GLY A 312 33.69 8.55 22.35
N LEU A 313 33.43 8.96 21.11
CA LEU A 313 32.17 8.64 20.46
C LEU A 313 32.17 7.15 20.13
N ILE A 314 31.05 6.49 20.41
CA ILE A 314 30.88 5.03 20.24
C ILE A 314 29.75 4.69 19.27
N ASN A 315 29.00 5.69 18.79
CA ASN A 315 27.88 5.56 17.86
C ASN A 315 27.80 6.79 16.93
N SER A 316 27.07 6.66 15.82
CA SER A 316 26.75 7.77 14.91
C SER A 316 25.86 8.82 15.58
N GLU A 317 26.49 9.79 16.23
CA GLU A 317 25.80 10.99 16.69
C GLU A 317 25.76 12.00 15.54
N VAL A 318 24.68 11.98 14.75
CA VAL A 318 24.37 12.88 13.62
C VAL A 318 24.72 14.34 13.93
N GLU A 319 24.39 14.79 15.15
CA GLU A 319 24.62 16.15 15.61
C GLU A 319 26.11 16.45 15.79
N TYR A 320 26.95 15.45 16.07
CA TYR A 320 28.38 15.64 16.17
C TYR A 320 29.01 15.91 14.81
N PHE A 321 28.83 15.04 13.82
CA PHE A 321 29.52 15.18 12.53
C PHE A 321 29.04 16.40 11.76
N SER A 322 27.72 16.59 11.67
CA SER A 322 27.13 17.73 10.94
C SER A 322 27.50 19.09 11.54
N ASN A 323 27.70 19.18 12.87
CA ASN A 323 28.14 20.42 13.51
C ASN A 323 29.66 20.59 13.54
N THR A 324 30.43 19.50 13.64
CA THR A 324 31.90 19.54 13.75
C THR A 324 32.57 19.70 12.38
N TYR A 325 31.98 19.10 11.35
CA TYR A 325 32.51 19.07 9.99
C TYR A 325 31.49 19.57 8.93
N PRO A 326 30.90 20.77 9.09
CA PRO A 326 29.81 21.23 8.23
C PRO A 326 30.25 21.45 6.76
N GLU A 327 31.54 21.65 6.51
CA GLU A 327 32.10 21.82 5.15
C GLU A 327 32.23 20.49 4.39
N GLU A 328 32.15 19.35 5.08
CA GLU A 328 32.30 18.02 4.50
C GLU A 328 31.00 17.52 3.86
N PHE A 329 29.84 18.05 4.26
CA PHE A 329 28.53 17.49 3.92
C PHE A 329 27.68 18.45 3.09
N ILE A 330 26.95 17.89 2.11
CA ILE A 330 26.04 18.64 1.24
C ILE A 330 24.80 19.13 2.02
N THR A 331 24.29 18.30 2.92
CA THR A 331 23.23 18.61 3.89
C THR A 331 23.68 18.24 5.30
N SER A 332 22.99 18.72 6.33
CA SER A 332 23.24 18.22 7.69
C SER A 332 22.87 16.74 7.83
N TYR A 333 21.92 16.26 7.02
CA TYR A 333 21.47 14.88 7.01
C TYR A 333 22.54 13.94 6.45
N ALA A 334 23.29 14.35 5.43
CA ALA A 334 24.47 13.60 4.96
C ALA A 334 25.50 13.31 6.07
N GLY A 335 25.57 14.11 7.13
CA GLY A 335 26.47 13.86 8.27
C GLY A 335 26.01 12.74 9.23
N THR A 336 24.93 12.01 8.94
CA THR A 336 24.42 10.93 9.80
C THR A 336 25.31 9.69 9.75
N THR A 337 25.63 9.21 8.55
CA THR A 337 26.46 8.03 8.26
C THR A 337 27.11 8.16 6.88
N PRO A 338 28.17 7.39 6.60
CA PRO A 338 28.72 7.30 5.24
C PRO A 338 27.71 6.89 4.16
N SER A 339 26.74 6.02 4.46
CA SER A 339 25.69 5.60 3.51
C SER A 339 24.77 6.75 3.14
N GLU A 340 24.37 7.56 4.12
CA GLU A 340 23.49 8.71 3.93
C GLU A 340 24.19 9.87 3.20
N ASP A 341 25.47 10.11 3.49
CA ASP A 341 26.30 11.07 2.72
C ASP A 341 26.44 10.66 1.26
N LEU A 342 26.67 9.37 1.01
CA LEU A 342 26.74 8.85 -0.35
C LEU A 342 25.41 9.07 -1.07
N ALA A 343 24.28 8.74 -0.43
CA ALA A 343 22.95 8.89 -1.02
C ALA A 343 22.62 10.35 -1.34
N GLU A 344 22.89 11.28 -0.43
CA GLU A 344 22.69 12.72 -0.66
C GLU A 344 23.59 13.27 -1.77
N THR A 345 24.85 12.81 -1.82
CA THR A 345 25.80 13.24 -2.87
C THR A 345 25.43 12.62 -4.23
N TYR A 346 24.88 11.41 -4.26
CA TYR A 346 24.38 10.76 -5.47
C TYR A 346 23.26 11.57 -6.13
N ILE A 347 22.31 12.12 -5.34
CA ILE A 347 21.26 13.01 -5.84
C ILE A 347 21.88 14.21 -6.59
N ALA A 348 22.85 14.87 -5.96
CA ALA A 348 23.55 16.00 -6.57
C ALA A 348 24.24 15.62 -7.88
N TYR A 349 24.89 14.44 -7.92
CA TYR A 349 25.52 13.92 -9.12
C TYR A 349 24.52 13.66 -10.26
N ILE A 350 23.42 12.95 -10.00
CA ILE A 350 22.37 12.66 -11.00
C ILE A 350 21.73 13.96 -11.51
N LEU A 351 21.49 14.93 -10.62
CA LEU A 351 20.86 16.20 -10.97
C LEU A 351 21.82 17.25 -11.53
N ASN A 352 23.08 16.91 -11.81
CA ASN A 352 24.10 17.86 -12.32
C ASN A 352 24.28 19.10 -11.43
N GLN A 353 24.18 18.92 -10.12
CA GLN A 353 24.43 19.98 -9.16
C GLN A 353 25.95 20.11 -8.91
N ASN A 354 26.38 21.34 -8.61
CA ASN A 354 27.75 21.63 -8.19
C ASN A 354 27.72 22.24 -6.80
N SER A 355 28.79 22.05 -6.04
CA SER A 355 28.96 22.62 -4.70
C SER A 355 30.10 23.62 -4.66
N LEU A 356 29.92 24.69 -3.87
CA LEU A 356 31.01 25.63 -3.54
C LEU A 356 31.93 25.08 -2.45
N LYS A 357 31.50 24.04 -1.72
CA LYS A 357 32.33 23.35 -0.72
C LYS A 357 33.27 22.39 -1.46
N PRO A 358 34.60 22.58 -1.41
CA PRO A 358 35.53 21.79 -2.22
C PRO A 358 35.43 20.28 -1.99
N ILE A 359 35.28 19.82 -0.75
CA ILE A 359 35.18 18.38 -0.47
C ILE A 359 33.87 17.80 -0.98
N VAL A 360 32.75 18.50 -0.82
CA VAL A 360 31.47 18.08 -1.41
C VAL A 360 31.57 17.98 -2.94
N GLN A 361 32.27 18.91 -3.60
CA GLN A 361 32.49 18.80 -5.04
C GLN A 361 33.36 17.58 -5.40
N GLN A 362 34.38 17.25 -4.60
CA GLN A 362 35.17 16.03 -4.80
C GLN A 362 34.34 14.76 -4.64
N LYS A 363 33.42 14.73 -3.68
CA LYS A 363 32.44 13.64 -3.48
C LYS A 363 31.49 13.50 -4.68
N ILE A 364 31.03 14.62 -5.27
CA ILE A 364 30.24 14.59 -6.52
C ILE A 364 31.09 14.08 -7.69
N ASP A 365 32.36 14.50 -7.77
CA ASP A 365 33.27 14.10 -8.83
C ASP A 365 33.71 12.63 -8.73
N PHE A 366 33.68 12.03 -7.53
CA PHE A 366 33.94 10.60 -7.33
C PHE A 366 33.06 9.72 -8.22
N PHE A 367 31.76 10.01 -8.33
CA PHE A 367 30.87 9.21 -9.17
C PHE A 367 31.24 9.23 -10.65
N LYS A 368 31.88 10.31 -11.15
CA LYS A 368 32.37 10.40 -12.54
C LYS A 368 33.51 9.43 -12.84
N THR A 369 34.18 8.94 -11.79
CA THR A 369 35.27 7.98 -11.92
C THR A 369 34.78 6.54 -12.07
N LEU A 370 33.48 6.30 -11.84
CA LEU A 370 32.85 4.99 -11.88
C LEU A 370 32.04 4.82 -13.19
N PRO A 371 32.45 3.93 -14.11
CA PRO A 371 31.77 3.79 -15.41
C PRO A 371 30.28 3.44 -15.32
N GLU A 372 29.88 2.64 -14.32
CA GLU A 372 28.47 2.28 -14.11
C GLU A 372 27.62 3.51 -13.75
N PHE A 373 28.14 4.42 -12.93
CA PHE A 373 27.40 5.62 -12.50
C PHE A 373 27.17 6.60 -13.65
N GLU A 374 28.09 6.71 -14.61
CA GLU A 374 27.88 7.51 -15.82
C GLU A 374 26.77 6.93 -16.72
N GLN A 375 26.68 5.59 -16.81
CA GLN A 375 25.59 4.92 -17.52
C GLN A 375 24.25 5.15 -16.79
N ILE A 376 24.20 4.89 -15.48
CA ILE A 376 23.03 5.12 -14.63
C ILE A 376 22.54 6.56 -14.77
N LYS A 377 23.45 7.53 -14.65
CA LYS A 377 23.13 8.94 -14.77
C LYS A 377 22.54 9.30 -16.13
N THR A 378 23.14 8.79 -17.22
CA THR A 378 22.64 9.06 -18.58
C THR A 378 21.23 8.51 -18.72
N GLU A 379 21.02 7.25 -18.38
CA GLU A 379 19.72 6.57 -18.51
C GLU A 379 18.63 7.23 -17.64
N THR A 380 18.91 7.44 -16.35
CA THR A 380 17.96 8.08 -15.42
C THR A 380 17.60 9.48 -15.90
N ARG A 381 18.56 10.28 -16.35
CA ARG A 381 18.28 11.64 -16.83
C ARG A 381 17.49 11.65 -18.14
N ASP A 382 17.75 10.70 -19.04
CA ASP A 382 16.99 10.55 -20.28
C ASP A 382 15.53 10.21 -20.00
N LYS A 383 15.26 9.29 -19.05
CA LYS A 383 13.90 8.95 -18.58
C LYS A 383 13.20 10.12 -17.88
N LEU A 384 13.91 10.89 -17.05
CA LEU A 384 13.36 12.07 -16.37
C LEU A 384 13.11 13.24 -17.33
N GLY A 385 13.83 13.32 -18.45
CA GLY A 385 13.71 14.38 -19.45
C GLY A 385 13.84 15.78 -18.84
N SER A 386 12.85 16.65 -19.10
CA SER A 386 12.88 18.03 -18.60
C SER A 386 12.79 18.17 -17.07
N LEU A 387 12.28 17.15 -16.37
CA LEU A 387 12.17 17.16 -14.91
C LEU A 387 13.54 17.29 -14.26
N ALA A 388 14.54 16.55 -14.73
CA ALA A 388 15.89 16.60 -14.18
C ALA A 388 16.48 18.03 -14.22
N GLY A 389 16.21 18.78 -15.29
CA GLY A 389 16.63 20.19 -15.40
C GLY A 389 15.85 21.13 -14.47
N ARG A 390 14.53 20.93 -14.36
CA ARG A 390 13.68 21.73 -13.45
C ARG A 390 14.12 21.59 -11.99
N VAL A 391 14.35 20.37 -11.52
CA VAL A 391 14.76 20.11 -10.12
C VAL A 391 16.17 20.63 -9.85
N SER A 392 17.12 20.38 -10.76
CA SER A 392 18.50 20.92 -10.68
C SER A 392 18.52 22.45 -10.43
N SER A 393 17.67 23.19 -11.15
CA SER A 393 17.62 24.66 -11.05
C SER A 393 17.07 25.17 -9.71
N LYS A 394 16.08 24.49 -9.11
CA LYS A 394 15.47 24.89 -7.82
C LYS A 394 16.45 24.80 -6.65
N VAL A 395 17.28 23.77 -6.63
CA VAL A 395 18.28 23.57 -5.57
C VAL A 395 19.39 24.62 -5.64
N SER A 396 19.81 25.01 -6.86
CA SER A 396 20.82 26.05 -7.07
C SER A 396 20.42 27.44 -6.50
N THR A 397 19.12 27.75 -6.46
CA THR A 397 18.60 29.02 -5.93
C THR A 397 18.40 29.02 -4.41
N ASN A 398 18.27 27.85 -3.77
CA ASN A 398 18.00 27.72 -2.34
C ASN A 398 19.24 27.51 -1.47
N HIS A 399 20.45 27.53 -2.04
CA HIS A 399 21.70 27.63 -1.27
C HIS A 399 21.87 28.94 -0.49
N ARG A 400 20.88 29.85 -0.53
CA ARG A 400 20.67 30.87 0.49
C ARG A 400 19.42 30.54 1.31
N SER A 401 19.65 30.03 2.51
CA SER A 401 18.70 29.99 3.63
C SER A 401 17.35 29.29 3.39
N THR A 402 17.32 27.97 3.46
CA THR A 402 16.17 27.26 4.04
C THR A 402 16.67 26.13 4.94
N GLY A 403 17.08 26.50 6.15
CA GLY A 403 17.11 25.57 7.26
C GLY A 403 15.67 25.14 7.56
N ALA A 404 15.25 24.01 7.01
CA ALA A 404 14.04 23.31 7.41
C ALA A 404 14.04 21.85 6.92
N ILE A 405 15.10 21.10 7.21
CA ILE A 405 14.89 19.66 7.43
C ILE A 405 14.35 19.54 8.85
N ARG A 406 13.01 19.54 8.98
CA ARG A 406 12.33 19.34 10.26
C ARG A 406 12.34 17.85 10.62
N HIS A 407 13.48 17.34 11.06
CA HIS A 407 13.49 16.10 11.82
C HIS A 407 12.88 16.35 13.21
N GLY A 408 11.94 15.48 13.58
CA GLY A 408 11.45 15.36 14.93
C GLY A 408 12.58 14.91 15.85
N CYS A 409 13.24 15.87 16.50
CA CYS A 409 13.96 15.64 17.74
C CYS A 409 13.19 16.36 18.84
N VAL A 410 12.43 15.59 19.63
CA VAL A 410 11.78 16.08 20.84
C VAL A 410 12.90 16.40 21.84
N ARG A 411 13.15 17.69 22.08
CA ARG A 411 13.79 18.12 23.32
C ARG A 411 12.83 17.80 24.47
N ILE A 412 13.09 16.71 25.18
CA ILE A 412 12.54 16.49 26.51
C ILE A 412 13.19 17.56 27.40
N ARG A 413 12.36 18.42 28.00
CA ARG A 413 12.74 19.23 29.15
C ARG A 413 12.35 18.49 30.42
#